data_AF-A0A2U3PU05-F1
#
_entry.id   AF-A0A2U3PU05-F1
#
_cell.length_a   1.000
_cell.length_b   1.000
_cell.length_c   1.000
_cell.angle_alpha   90.00
_cell.angle_beta   90.00
_cell.angle_gamma   90.00
#
_symmetry.space_group_name_H-M   'P 1'
#
loop_
_entity.id
_entity.type
_entity.pdbx_description
1 polymer ?
#
loop_
_entity_poly.entity_id
_entity_poly.type
_entity_poly.pdbx_seq_one_letter_code
_entity_poly.pdbx_strand_id
1 'polypeptide(L)'
;MTPTPIKHKFRNHEINPATRCLIIGTFNPDTPKNTADFFYGTGRNDLWSLLPAAFGVEGHLKGKNRNPERLRFTRERGIDFVDIISEVMVDTDRAHHRKDSYIGGRVSVWRDVTGLMDELPNLERACFTRKTFNDVPGIEDHVRKIASYCDGNNARNRRIVFRCLVSPSRLAPGKDKQKEWSAFLMRAR
;
A
#
# COMPACT_ATOMS: atom_id res chain seq x y z
N MET A 1 -25.78 -15.12 -11.35
CA MET A 1 -25.02 -13.87 -11.52
C MET A 1 -23.67 -14.23 -12.09
N THR A 2 -23.16 -13.48 -13.06
CA THR A 2 -21.88 -13.82 -13.71
C THR A 2 -20.74 -13.10 -12.99
N PRO A 3 -19.82 -13.82 -12.32
CA PRO A 3 -18.65 -13.20 -11.72
C PRO A 3 -17.79 -12.52 -12.78
N THR A 4 -17.30 -11.33 -12.51
CA THR A 4 -16.42 -10.57 -13.39
C THR A 4 -15.09 -10.27 -12.68
N PRO A 5 -13.94 -10.43 -13.34
CA PRO A 5 -12.66 -10.04 -12.78
C PRO A 5 -12.56 -8.51 -12.71
N ILE A 6 -12.23 -8.00 -11.53
CA ILE A 6 -11.86 -6.61 -11.32
C ILE A 6 -10.39 -6.57 -10.95
N LYS A 7 -9.61 -5.93 -11.83
CA LYS A 7 -8.17 -5.77 -11.66
C LYS A 7 -7.86 -4.58 -10.76
N HIS A 8 -6.64 -4.56 -10.25
CA HIS A 8 -6.09 -3.40 -9.56
C HIS A 8 -5.96 -2.20 -10.50
N LYS A 9 -6.30 -1.00 -10.01
CA LYS A 9 -6.30 0.25 -10.77
C LYS A 9 -4.92 0.69 -11.23
N PHE A 10 -3.91 0.49 -10.39
CA PHE A 10 -2.52 0.85 -10.66
C PHE A 10 -1.66 -0.39 -10.93
N ARG A 11 -2.24 -1.40 -11.61
CA ARG A 11 -1.54 -2.63 -12.00
C ARG A 11 -0.33 -2.39 -12.92
N ASN A 12 -0.34 -1.29 -13.67
CA ASN A 12 0.75 -0.88 -14.56
C ASN A 12 1.66 0.17 -13.90
N HIS A 13 1.58 0.38 -12.59
CA HIS A 13 2.47 1.29 -11.89
C HIS A 13 3.87 0.68 -11.80
N GLU A 14 4.82 1.32 -12.46
CA GLU A 14 6.24 0.96 -12.41
C GLU A 14 6.86 1.56 -11.15
N ILE A 15 7.40 0.69 -10.30
CA ILE A 15 8.07 1.12 -9.08
C ILE A 15 9.48 1.62 -9.43
N ASN A 16 9.86 2.75 -8.86
CA ASN A 16 11.17 3.32 -9.07
C ASN A 16 12.27 2.40 -8.49
N PRO A 17 13.29 1.97 -9.25
CA PRO A 17 14.39 1.15 -8.73
C PRO A 17 15.18 1.80 -7.58
N ALA A 18 15.13 3.14 -7.46
CA ALA A 18 15.73 3.88 -6.36
C ALA A 18 14.91 3.85 -5.06
N THR A 19 13.80 3.10 -5.02
CA THR A 19 12.93 2.98 -3.84
C THR A 19 13.70 2.44 -2.64
N ARG A 20 13.58 3.15 -1.51
CA ARG A 20 14.12 2.82 -0.19
C ARG A 20 13.03 2.39 0.79
N CYS A 21 11.80 2.86 0.58
CA CYS A 21 10.63 2.54 1.41
C CYS A 21 9.45 2.12 0.54
N LEU A 22 9.01 0.87 0.66
CA LEU A 22 7.83 0.35 -0.05
C LEU A 22 6.60 0.33 0.87
N ILE A 23 5.55 1.06 0.49
CA ILE A 23 4.27 1.09 1.22
C ILE A 23 3.29 0.14 0.53
N ILE A 24 2.90 -0.92 1.25
CA ILE A 24 2.08 -2.02 0.75
C ILE A 24 0.65 -1.85 1.27
N GLY A 25 -0.32 -1.67 0.38
CA GLY A 25 -1.75 -1.67 0.73
C GLY A 25 -2.46 -2.97 0.35
N THR A 26 -3.78 -2.98 0.50
CA THR A 26 -4.62 -4.16 0.27
C THR A 26 -5.00 -4.30 -1.21
N PHE A 27 -5.87 -3.42 -1.70
CA PHE A 27 -6.43 -3.46 -3.04
C PHE A 27 -7.09 -2.13 -3.41
N ASN A 28 -6.96 -1.70 -4.67
CA ASN A 28 -7.68 -0.56 -5.22
C ASN A 28 -8.36 -0.98 -6.54
N PRO A 29 -9.70 -1.17 -6.59
CA PRO A 29 -10.37 -1.73 -7.77
C PRO A 29 -10.41 -0.76 -8.94
N ASP A 30 -10.09 -1.23 -10.14
CA ASP A 30 -10.25 -0.46 -11.37
C ASP A 30 -11.70 -0.47 -11.82
N THR A 31 -12.43 0.61 -11.50
CA THR A 31 -13.83 0.77 -11.87
C THR A 31 -14.08 2.20 -12.35
N PRO A 32 -15.13 2.44 -13.17
CA PRO A 32 -15.49 3.80 -13.59
C PRO A 32 -15.78 4.76 -12.43
N LYS A 33 -16.28 4.24 -11.29
CA LYS A 33 -16.53 5.03 -10.07
C LYS A 33 -15.24 5.34 -9.29
N ASN A 34 -14.11 4.73 -9.64
CA ASN A 34 -12.83 4.99 -8.99
C ASN A 34 -12.05 6.08 -9.69
N THR A 35 -12.22 7.30 -9.19
CA THR A 35 -11.58 8.52 -9.70
C THR A 35 -10.16 8.74 -9.17
N ALA A 36 -9.62 7.85 -8.35
CA ALA A 36 -8.24 7.97 -7.87
C ALA A 36 -7.25 7.73 -9.02
N ASP A 37 -6.38 8.67 -9.30
CA ASP A 37 -5.34 8.59 -10.34
C ASP A 37 -3.94 8.31 -9.78
N PHE A 38 -3.84 8.19 -8.44
CA PHE A 38 -2.65 7.70 -7.75
C PHE A 38 -3.02 7.03 -6.42
N PHE A 39 -2.06 6.29 -5.86
CA PHE A 39 -2.23 5.58 -4.59
C PHE A 39 -2.72 6.52 -3.48
N TYR A 40 -3.70 6.04 -2.72
CA TYR A 40 -4.32 6.77 -1.61
C TYR A 40 -4.86 8.17 -1.98
N GLY A 41 -5.17 8.42 -3.25
CA GLY A 41 -5.58 9.74 -3.76
C GLY A 41 -6.95 10.23 -3.29
N THR A 42 -7.76 9.36 -2.68
CA THR A 42 -9.11 9.75 -2.20
C THR A 42 -9.02 10.69 -0.99
N GLY A 43 -9.89 11.69 -0.91
CA GLY A 43 -9.93 12.62 0.23
C GLY A 43 -10.21 11.96 1.60
N ARG A 44 -10.67 10.70 1.62
CA ARG A 44 -10.92 9.90 2.83
C ARG A 44 -9.68 9.20 3.38
N ASN A 45 -8.52 9.38 2.76
CA ASN A 45 -7.25 8.85 3.22
C ASN A 45 -6.31 9.98 3.65
N ASP A 46 -5.64 9.79 4.77
CA ASP A 46 -4.74 10.78 5.38
C ASP A 46 -3.27 10.50 5.07
N LEU A 47 -2.93 9.51 4.24
CA LEU A 47 -1.54 9.20 3.92
C LEU A 47 -0.76 10.43 3.43
N TRP A 48 -1.40 11.23 2.56
CA TRP A 48 -0.81 12.44 2.01
C TRP A 48 -0.73 13.62 3.00
N SER A 49 -1.27 13.47 4.22
CA SER A 49 -0.96 14.31 5.37
C SER A 49 0.13 13.68 6.25
N LEU A 50 0.07 12.37 6.46
CA LEU A 50 1.01 11.64 7.34
C LEU A 50 2.44 11.65 6.81
N LEU A 51 2.61 11.45 5.50
CA LEU A 51 3.92 11.41 4.85
C LEU A 51 4.69 12.72 5.01
N PRO A 52 4.24 13.89 4.50
CA PRO A 52 5.01 15.13 4.62
C PRO A 52 5.27 15.52 6.08
N ALA A 53 4.28 15.33 6.96
CA ALA A 53 4.41 15.62 8.38
C ALA A 53 5.48 14.75 9.06
N ALA A 54 5.70 13.52 8.62
CA ALA A 54 6.78 12.67 9.15
C ALA A 54 8.17 13.26 8.88
N PHE A 55 8.35 13.97 7.77
CA PHE A 55 9.63 14.56 7.37
C PHE A 55 9.75 16.05 7.75
N GLY A 56 8.83 16.58 8.57
CA GLY A 56 8.82 18.00 8.95
C GLY A 56 8.61 18.95 7.76
N VAL A 57 8.03 18.48 6.65
CA VAL A 57 7.73 19.32 5.49
C VAL A 57 6.41 20.04 5.75
N GLU A 58 6.48 21.36 5.81
CA GLU A 58 5.29 22.21 5.87
C GLU A 58 4.52 22.14 4.54
N GLY A 59 3.20 21.99 4.62
CA GLY A 59 2.34 21.78 3.45
C GLY A 59 1.72 20.39 3.43
N HIS A 60 0.40 20.35 3.25
CA HIS A 60 -0.34 19.11 3.12
C HIS A 60 -0.40 18.74 1.65
N LEU A 61 0.15 17.58 1.26
CA LEU A 61 -0.02 17.02 -0.09
C LEU A 61 -1.44 16.46 -0.31
N LYS A 62 -2.37 16.82 0.59
CA LYS A 62 -3.76 16.37 0.64
C LYS A 62 -4.62 17.32 -0.18
N GLY A 63 -5.60 16.75 -0.86
CA GLY A 63 -6.39 17.50 -1.84
C GLY A 63 -5.75 17.39 -3.22
N LYS A 64 -6.58 17.03 -4.18
CA LYS A 64 -6.27 16.70 -5.58
C LYS A 64 -5.57 15.36 -5.82
N ASN A 65 -5.88 14.87 -7.01
CA ASN A 65 -5.45 13.67 -7.70
C ASN A 65 -4.04 13.89 -8.29
N ARG A 66 -3.19 12.84 -8.37
CA ARG A 66 -1.77 12.75 -8.84
C ARG A 66 -1.13 14.10 -9.16
N ASN A 67 -0.96 14.92 -8.13
CA ASN A 67 -0.29 16.21 -8.27
C ASN A 67 1.23 15.96 -8.42
N PRO A 68 1.92 16.62 -9.37
CA PRO A 68 3.38 16.61 -9.49
C PRO A 68 4.15 16.70 -8.17
N GLU A 69 3.63 17.41 -7.18
CA GLU A 69 4.24 17.52 -5.85
C GLU A 69 4.31 16.18 -5.10
N ARG A 70 3.30 15.31 -5.22
CA ARG A 70 3.32 13.97 -4.63
C ARG A 70 4.38 13.09 -5.28
N LEU A 71 4.49 13.16 -6.61
CA LEU A 71 5.49 12.40 -7.37
C LEU A 71 6.90 12.87 -7.05
N ARG A 72 7.10 14.20 -6.96
CA ARG A 72 8.36 14.79 -6.54
C ARG A 72 8.73 14.35 -5.12
N PHE A 73 7.81 14.51 -4.17
CA PHE A 73 8.02 14.11 -2.79
C PHE A 73 8.39 12.64 -2.64
N THR A 74 7.63 11.74 -3.28
CA THR A 74 7.89 10.30 -3.24
C THR A 74 9.24 9.94 -3.84
N ARG A 75 9.60 10.54 -4.98
CA ARG A 75 10.92 10.37 -5.60
C ARG A 75 12.06 10.86 -4.71
N GLU A 76 11.96 12.08 -4.16
CA GLU A 76 12.98 12.67 -3.28
C GLU A 76 13.18 11.86 -1.99
N ARG A 77 12.11 11.23 -1.48
CA ARG A 77 12.16 10.41 -0.26
C ARG A 77 12.38 8.92 -0.53
N GLY A 78 12.48 8.50 -1.80
CA GLY A 78 12.60 7.09 -2.19
C GLY A 78 11.43 6.24 -1.68
N ILE A 79 10.21 6.78 -1.72
CA ILE A 79 8.98 6.11 -1.30
C ILE A 79 8.23 5.64 -2.54
N ASP A 80 7.71 4.42 -2.51
CA ASP A 80 6.83 3.93 -3.57
C ASP A 80 5.74 2.99 -3.03
N PHE A 81 4.81 2.59 -3.88
CA PHE A 81 3.57 1.93 -3.50
C PHE A 81 3.30 0.65 -4.27
N VAL A 82 2.70 -0.30 -3.59
CA VAL A 82 2.13 -1.51 -4.18
C VAL A 82 0.92 -1.95 -3.37
N ASP A 83 0.02 -2.74 -3.96
CA ASP A 83 -1.03 -3.42 -3.21
C ASP A 83 -0.85 -4.94 -3.36
N ILE A 84 -1.19 -5.69 -2.31
CA ILE A 84 -0.94 -7.14 -2.22
C ILE A 84 -1.92 -7.96 -3.07
N ILE A 85 -3.09 -7.41 -3.41
CA ILE A 85 -4.08 -8.05 -4.29
C ILE A 85 -3.99 -7.42 -5.69
N SER A 86 -3.91 -8.26 -6.72
CA SER A 86 -3.92 -7.83 -8.12
C SER A 86 -5.30 -7.93 -8.76
N GLU A 87 -6.13 -8.88 -8.33
CA GLU A 87 -7.45 -9.12 -8.92
C GLU A 87 -8.43 -9.77 -7.93
N VAL A 88 -9.70 -9.43 -8.08
CA VAL A 88 -10.83 -10.04 -7.36
C VAL A 88 -11.93 -10.43 -8.34
N MET A 89 -12.69 -11.49 -8.01
CA MET A 89 -13.86 -11.95 -8.75
C MET A 89 -15.14 -11.52 -8.04
N VAL A 90 -15.85 -10.55 -8.60
CA VAL A 90 -17.03 -9.93 -7.97
C VAL A 90 -18.23 -9.97 -8.90
N ASP A 91 -19.42 -9.89 -8.33
CA ASP A 91 -20.65 -9.73 -9.12
C ASP A 91 -20.64 -8.38 -9.85
N THR A 92 -21.03 -8.36 -11.13
CA THR A 92 -20.93 -7.19 -12.01
C THR A 92 -21.65 -5.95 -11.45
N ASP A 93 -22.82 -6.12 -10.85
CA ASP A 93 -23.62 -5.06 -10.22
C ASP A 93 -22.94 -4.46 -8.96
N ARG A 94 -22.08 -5.25 -8.32
CA ARG A 94 -21.35 -4.91 -7.10
C ARG A 94 -19.86 -4.66 -7.33
N ALA A 95 -19.42 -4.56 -8.58
CA ALA A 95 -18.01 -4.35 -8.93
C ALA A 95 -17.37 -3.12 -8.28
N HIS A 96 -18.19 -2.13 -7.90
CA HIS A 96 -17.75 -0.89 -7.27
C HIS A 96 -17.54 -0.98 -5.74
N HIS A 97 -17.96 -2.08 -5.11
CA HIS A 97 -17.79 -2.27 -3.67
C HIS A 97 -16.32 -2.47 -3.31
N ARG A 98 -15.85 -1.71 -2.30
CA ARG A 98 -14.45 -1.72 -1.85
C ARG A 98 -14.25 -2.23 -0.43
N LYS A 99 -15.31 -2.67 0.24
CA LYS A 99 -15.21 -3.13 1.63
C LYS A 99 -14.44 -4.45 1.64
N ASP A 100 -13.45 -4.55 2.52
CA ASP A 100 -12.67 -5.79 2.75
C ASP A 100 -13.59 -7.00 2.96
N SER A 101 -14.67 -6.86 3.75
CA SER A 101 -15.67 -7.91 3.97
C SER A 101 -16.43 -8.35 2.73
N TYR A 102 -16.44 -7.53 1.68
CA TYR A 102 -17.00 -7.90 0.39
C TYR A 102 -15.93 -8.52 -0.53
N ILE A 103 -14.75 -7.89 -0.64
CA ILE A 103 -13.71 -8.32 -1.58
C ILE A 103 -12.92 -9.53 -1.09
N GLY A 104 -12.90 -9.80 0.21
CA GLY A 104 -11.89 -10.68 0.77
C GLY A 104 -12.08 -12.15 0.47
N GLY A 105 -13.32 -12.66 0.49
CA GLY A 105 -13.63 -14.01 0.01
C GLY A 105 -13.59 -14.17 -1.52
N ARG A 106 -13.11 -13.15 -2.23
CA ARG A 106 -13.21 -13.01 -3.69
C ARG A 106 -11.87 -12.75 -4.37
N VAL A 107 -10.76 -12.86 -3.64
CA VAL A 107 -9.42 -12.69 -4.22
C VAL A 107 -9.15 -13.81 -5.22
N SER A 108 -8.87 -13.46 -6.48
CA SER A 108 -8.48 -14.42 -7.53
C SER A 108 -6.98 -14.41 -7.81
N VAL A 109 -6.33 -13.24 -7.67
CA VAL A 109 -4.90 -13.11 -7.95
C VAL A 109 -4.22 -12.25 -6.88
N TRP A 110 -3.28 -12.87 -6.19
CA TRP A 110 -2.33 -12.18 -5.30
C TRP A 110 -1.15 -11.65 -6.11
N ARG A 111 -0.61 -10.50 -5.70
CA ARG A 111 0.61 -9.95 -6.29
C ARG A 111 1.84 -10.61 -5.68
N ASP A 112 2.83 -10.95 -6.51
CA ASP A 112 4.14 -11.36 -6.02
C ASP A 112 4.96 -10.15 -5.54
N VAL A 113 4.64 -9.68 -4.33
CA VAL A 113 5.34 -8.54 -3.71
C VAL A 113 6.80 -8.88 -3.42
N THR A 114 7.11 -10.14 -3.08
CA THR A 114 8.49 -10.57 -2.78
C THR A 114 9.38 -10.54 -4.02
N GLY A 115 8.91 -11.05 -5.17
CA GLY A 115 9.64 -10.95 -6.43
C GLY A 115 9.84 -9.49 -6.85
N LEU A 116 8.85 -8.64 -6.65
CA LEU A 116 9.00 -7.19 -6.90
C LEU A 116 10.06 -6.56 -5.99
N MET A 117 10.16 -6.98 -4.72
CA MET A 117 11.17 -6.47 -3.79
C MET A 117 12.59 -6.90 -4.18
N ASP A 118 12.76 -8.02 -4.90
CA ASP A 118 14.05 -8.46 -5.43
C ASP A 118 14.59 -7.49 -6.49
N GLU A 119 13.72 -6.75 -7.18
CA GLU A 119 14.09 -5.74 -8.19
C GLU A 119 14.48 -4.38 -7.58
N LEU A 120 14.31 -4.20 -6.26
CA LEU A 120 14.57 -2.93 -5.58
C LEU A 120 15.89 -3.01 -4.80
N PRO A 121 17.06 -2.67 -5.38
CA PRO A 121 18.35 -2.86 -4.73
C PRO A 121 18.54 -2.00 -3.47
N ASN A 122 17.89 -0.84 -3.43
CA ASN A 122 18.04 0.14 -2.35
C ASN A 122 16.97 -0.01 -1.27
N LEU A 123 16.09 -1.00 -1.36
CA LEU A 123 14.99 -1.17 -0.42
C LEU A 123 15.54 -1.43 1.00
N GLU A 124 15.15 -0.56 1.93
CA GLU A 124 15.60 -0.57 3.32
C GLU A 124 14.47 -0.91 4.28
N ARG A 125 13.24 -0.53 3.92
CA ARG A 125 12.06 -0.74 4.74
C ARG A 125 10.82 -0.98 3.88
N ALA A 126 9.88 -1.75 4.42
CA ALA A 126 8.58 -1.94 3.84
C ALA A 126 7.51 -1.91 4.94
N CYS A 127 6.32 -1.43 4.63
CA CYS A 127 5.22 -1.51 5.59
C CYS A 127 3.93 -1.96 4.94
N PHE A 128 3.11 -2.65 5.73
CA PHE A 128 1.75 -2.97 5.34
C PHE A 128 0.77 -2.03 6.02
N THR A 129 -0.16 -1.42 5.29
CA THR A 129 -1.00 -0.31 5.79
C THR A 129 -2.25 -0.76 6.57
N ARG A 130 -2.17 -1.91 7.25
CA ARG A 130 -3.19 -2.42 8.16
C ARG A 130 -2.56 -3.35 9.20
N LYS A 131 -3.18 -3.44 10.38
CA LYS A 131 -2.79 -4.32 11.50
C LYS A 131 -3.72 -5.51 11.73
N THR A 132 -4.94 -5.45 11.21
CA THR A 132 -5.92 -6.52 11.32
C THR A 132 -5.98 -7.26 9.99
N PHE A 133 -6.11 -8.59 10.01
CA PHE A 133 -6.16 -9.41 8.79
C PHE A 133 -7.53 -10.05 8.55
N ASN A 134 -8.51 -9.68 9.37
CA ASN A 134 -9.89 -10.10 9.21
C ASN A 134 -10.44 -9.67 7.86
N ASP A 135 -11.52 -10.34 7.46
CA ASP A 135 -12.31 -10.07 6.26
C ASP A 135 -11.67 -10.48 4.92
N VAL A 136 -10.34 -10.67 4.85
CA VAL A 136 -9.63 -11.13 3.63
C VAL A 136 -8.86 -12.43 3.92
N PRO A 137 -9.50 -13.61 3.71
CA PRO A 137 -8.83 -14.90 3.85
C PRO A 137 -7.48 -14.97 3.10
N GLY A 138 -6.45 -15.51 3.76
CA GLY A 138 -5.11 -15.68 3.20
C GLY A 138 -4.24 -14.41 3.17
N ILE A 139 -4.76 -13.24 3.54
CA ILE A 139 -3.94 -12.02 3.55
C ILE A 139 -2.83 -12.09 4.61
N GLU A 140 -3.11 -12.72 5.75
CA GLU A 140 -2.13 -12.89 6.82
C GLU A 140 -0.94 -13.72 6.36
N ASP A 141 -1.17 -14.80 5.61
CA ASP A 141 -0.10 -15.67 5.09
C ASP A 141 0.80 -14.91 4.11
N HIS A 142 0.21 -14.09 3.23
CA HIS A 142 0.98 -13.26 2.31
C HIS A 142 1.79 -12.18 3.05
N VAL A 143 1.22 -11.56 4.08
CA VAL A 143 1.92 -10.59 4.92
C VAL A 143 3.06 -11.27 5.70
N ARG A 144 2.84 -12.48 6.23
CA ARG A 144 3.89 -13.30 6.88
C ARG A 144 4.99 -13.69 5.90
N LYS A 145 4.66 -14.02 4.65
CA LYS A 145 5.65 -14.26 3.58
C LYS A 145 6.52 -13.02 3.35
N ILE A 146 5.93 -11.84 3.26
CA ILE A 146 6.66 -10.57 3.10
C ILE A 146 7.53 -10.28 4.33
N ALA A 147 7.02 -10.49 5.54
CA ALA A 147 7.77 -10.31 6.78
C ALA A 147 8.99 -11.25 6.83
N SER A 148 8.80 -12.53 6.56
CA SER A 148 9.86 -13.54 6.49
C SER A 148 10.93 -13.16 5.46
N TYR A 149 10.52 -12.72 4.26
CA TYR A 149 11.44 -12.21 3.25
C TYR A 149 12.25 -11.01 3.78
N CYS A 150 11.62 -10.08 4.49
CA CYS A 150 12.27 -8.91 5.07
C CYS A 150 13.27 -9.26 6.19
N ASP A 151 13.06 -10.35 6.92
CA ASP A 151 13.94 -10.81 8.00
C ASP A 151 15.26 -11.44 7.51
N GLY A 152 15.47 -11.49 6.19
CA GLY A 152 16.69 -12.00 5.57
C GLY A 152 16.49 -13.28 4.76
N ASN A 153 15.27 -13.83 4.70
CA ASN A 153 14.95 -14.98 3.86
C ASN A 153 14.72 -14.55 2.39
N ASN A 154 15.66 -13.80 1.83
CA ASN A 154 15.66 -13.33 0.45
C ASN A 154 16.99 -13.65 -0.22
N ALA A 155 17.04 -13.61 -1.56
CA ALA A 155 18.22 -13.97 -2.34
C ALA A 155 19.47 -13.15 -2.00
N ARG A 156 19.30 -11.97 -1.38
CA ARG A 156 20.38 -11.05 -1.02
C ARG A 156 20.78 -11.15 0.46
N ASN A 157 20.15 -12.02 1.24
CA ASN A 157 20.30 -12.12 2.71
C ASN A 157 20.24 -10.77 3.42
N ARG A 158 19.49 -9.81 2.85
CA ARG A 158 19.42 -8.43 3.35
C ARG A 158 18.30 -8.33 4.38
N ARG A 159 18.53 -7.60 5.47
CA ARG A 159 17.45 -7.21 6.38
C ARG A 159 16.77 -5.95 5.88
N ILE A 160 15.46 -6.02 5.76
CA ILE A 160 14.56 -4.91 5.42
C ILE A 160 13.69 -4.68 6.65
N VAL A 161 13.58 -3.44 7.12
CA VAL A 161 12.70 -3.15 8.27
C VAL A 161 11.25 -3.31 7.83
N PHE A 162 10.55 -4.31 8.37
CA PHE A 162 9.13 -4.54 8.07
C PHE A 162 8.22 -4.23 9.26
N ARG A 163 7.11 -3.53 9.02
CA ARG A 163 6.05 -3.32 10.03
C ARG A 163 4.66 -3.29 9.43
N CYS A 164 3.68 -3.82 10.16
CA CYS A 164 2.27 -3.52 9.93
C CYS A 164 1.91 -2.22 10.65
N LEU A 165 1.48 -1.20 9.91
CA LEU A 165 1.13 0.11 10.43
C LEU A 165 -0.38 0.29 10.54
N VAL A 166 -0.80 1.18 11.44
CA VAL A 166 -2.19 1.66 11.45
C VAL A 166 -2.57 2.23 10.09
N SER A 167 -3.78 1.90 9.63
CA SER A 167 -4.25 2.32 8.31
C SER A 167 -4.33 3.84 8.18
N PRO A 168 -3.90 4.40 7.04
CA PRO A 168 -4.00 5.84 6.79
C PRO A 168 -5.44 6.26 6.46
N SER A 169 -6.41 5.33 6.39
CA SER A 169 -7.83 5.66 6.27
C SER A 169 -8.30 6.54 7.43
N ARG A 170 -9.14 7.55 7.15
CA ARG A 170 -9.77 8.40 8.20
C ARG A 170 -10.58 7.60 9.21
N LEU A 171 -11.15 6.47 8.77
CA LEU A 171 -12.00 5.61 9.60
C LEU A 171 -11.17 4.70 10.52
N ALA A 172 -9.87 4.60 10.30
CA ALA A 172 -9.01 3.76 11.12
C ALA A 172 -8.81 4.41 12.51
N PRO A 173 -9.07 3.67 13.60
CA PRO A 173 -8.89 4.18 14.95
C PRO A 173 -7.41 4.41 15.26
N GLY A 174 -7.10 5.48 15.99
CA GLY A 174 -5.75 5.75 16.49
C GLY A 174 -5.48 7.24 16.68
N LYS A 175 -5.39 7.68 17.95
CA LYS A 175 -4.99 9.06 18.30
C LYS A 175 -3.53 9.36 17.93
N ASP A 176 -2.70 8.32 17.81
CA ASP A 176 -1.25 8.42 17.58
C ASP A 176 -0.80 8.00 16.17
N LYS A 177 -1.71 8.05 15.18
CA LYS A 177 -1.40 7.64 13.79
C LYS A 177 -0.16 8.33 13.24
N GLN A 178 -0.05 9.64 13.43
CA GLN A 178 1.13 10.40 13.00
C GLN A 178 2.41 9.90 13.69
N LYS A 179 2.38 9.68 15.02
CA LYS A 179 3.54 9.24 15.79
C LYS A 179 4.06 7.89 15.29
N GLU A 180 3.17 6.94 15.01
CA GLU A 180 3.54 5.63 14.49
C GLU A 180 4.17 5.73 13.09
N TRP A 181 3.54 6.46 12.17
CA TRP A 181 4.04 6.67 10.82
C TRP A 181 5.39 7.39 10.83
N SER A 182 5.54 8.46 11.60
CA SER A 182 6.81 9.17 11.78
C SER A 182 7.89 8.25 12.35
N ALA A 183 7.58 7.45 13.37
CA ALA A 183 8.55 6.52 13.97
C ALA A 183 9.02 5.43 12.99
N PHE A 184 8.18 4.98 12.06
CA PHE A 184 8.60 4.03 11.03
C PHE A 184 9.42 4.69 9.91
N LEU A 185 9.00 5.87 9.45
CA LEU A 185 9.64 6.56 8.32
C LEU A 185 10.97 7.20 8.71
N MET A 186 11.08 7.75 9.92
CA MET A 186 12.23 8.54 10.35
C MET A 186 13.27 7.77 11.17
N ARG A 187 12.98 6.54 11.60
CA ARG A 187 13.99 5.77 12.36
C ARG A 187 15.22 5.57 11.47
N ALA A 188 16.35 6.09 11.94
CA ALA A 188 17.67 5.72 11.46
C ALA A 188 17.93 4.24 11.80
N ARG A 189 18.76 3.60 10.96
CA ARG A 189 19.24 2.23 11.18
C ARG A 189 20.05 2.14 12.45
#